data_AF-A0A1M5QKC4-F1
#
_entry.id   AF-A0A1M5QKC4-F1
#
_cell.length_a   1.000
_cell.length_b   1.000
_cell.length_c   1.000
_cell.angle_alpha   90.00
_cell.angle_beta   90.00
_cell.angle_gamma   90.00
#
_symmetry.space_group_name_H-M   'P 1'
#
loop_
_entity.id
_entity.type
_entity.pdbx_description
1 polymer ?
#
loop_
_entity_poly.entity_id
_entity_poly.type
_entity_poly.pdbx_seq_one_letter_code
_entity_poly.pdbx_strand_id
1 'polypeptide(L)'
;MADPVPITIGQRLVAAELRHRRHAAGYTVHDVALMMDISPSKISRLEHSRRPLHFVDAAGLLALYRVTSSEREALLDLCRPNTPSRGWCLPTRDLSQAHRHVESHATRYTMFDALTIPAPLQTPDYTRHLCANLGHTPDDTERRIACAQGRASLLSRDRPPEVTLFVSEEALCRPIGPTPIMTAQYHHLARLTRKRSVTFRIVPAEVSAPRLGAFAFYESEDLPPIVVLETPRALSFMDTKPEVDYYATAIRG
;
A
#
# COMPACT_ATOMS: atom_id res chain seq x y z
N MET A 1 22.24 -23.22 11.79
CA MET A 1 22.27 -22.04 10.88
C MET A 1 21.06 -21.20 11.20
N ALA A 2 21.24 -19.95 11.62
CA ALA A 2 20.11 -19.04 11.77
C ALA A 2 19.50 -18.81 10.37
N ASP A 3 18.17 -18.89 10.26
CA ASP A 3 17.48 -18.55 9.02
C ASP A 3 17.86 -17.10 8.61
N PRO A 4 18.04 -16.84 7.31
CA PRO A 4 18.34 -15.49 6.84
C PRO A 4 17.23 -14.54 7.30
N VAL A 5 17.62 -13.42 7.93
CA VAL A 5 16.67 -12.40 8.39
C VAL A 5 15.83 -11.95 7.18
N PRO A 6 14.49 -12.09 7.25
CA PRO A 6 13.62 -11.74 6.14
C PRO A 6 13.72 -10.25 5.81
N ILE A 7 13.70 -9.93 4.52
CA ILE A 7 13.76 -8.53 4.04
C ILE A 7 12.48 -7.83 4.47
N THR A 8 12.62 -6.76 5.25
CA THR A 8 11.49 -6.01 5.81
C THR A 8 10.76 -5.23 4.71
N ILE A 9 9.50 -4.90 4.94
CA ILE A 9 8.71 -4.03 4.07
C ILE A 9 9.36 -2.66 3.88
N GLY A 10 9.96 -2.11 4.93
CA GLY A 10 10.72 -0.87 4.84
C GLY A 10 11.83 -0.95 3.79
N GLN A 11 12.63 -2.03 3.83
CA GLN A 11 13.68 -2.27 2.83
C GLN A 11 13.11 -2.44 1.42
N ARG A 12 11.93 -3.07 1.27
CA ARG A 12 11.27 -3.23 -0.05
C ARG A 12 10.77 -1.92 -0.62
N LEU A 13 10.14 -1.09 0.21
CA LEU A 13 9.66 0.24 -0.19
C LEU A 13 10.83 1.13 -0.62
N VAL A 14 11.93 1.13 0.13
CA VAL A 14 13.13 1.90 -0.23
C VAL A 14 13.74 1.34 -1.52
N ALA A 15 13.85 0.03 -1.68
CA ALA A 15 14.33 -0.58 -2.92
C ALA A 15 13.51 -0.19 -4.14
N ALA A 16 12.17 -0.17 -4.01
CA ALA A 16 11.27 0.28 -5.06
C ALA A 16 11.44 1.76 -5.40
N GLU A 17 11.63 2.60 -4.37
CA GLU A 17 11.88 4.03 -4.56
C GLU A 17 13.23 4.29 -5.25
N LEU A 18 14.28 3.58 -4.84
CA LEU A 18 15.59 3.65 -5.49
C LEU A 18 15.50 3.26 -6.97
N ARG A 19 14.75 2.20 -7.30
CA ARG A 19 14.50 1.80 -8.68
C ARG A 19 13.76 2.89 -9.46
N HIS A 20 12.72 3.48 -8.87
CA HIS A 20 11.96 4.57 -9.49
C HIS A 20 12.87 5.78 -9.79
N ARG A 21 13.68 6.21 -8.82
CA ARG A 21 14.64 7.30 -8.96
C ARG A 21 15.71 7.02 -10.00
N ARG A 22 16.20 5.78 -10.09
CA ARG A 22 17.12 5.36 -11.15
C ARG A 22 16.52 5.61 -12.54
N HIS A 23 15.27 5.18 -12.73
CA HIS A 23 14.56 5.40 -14.00
C HIS A 23 14.32 6.89 -14.27
N ALA A 24 13.94 7.67 -13.26
CA ALA A 24 13.75 9.11 -13.39
C ALA A 24 15.04 9.87 -13.72
N ALA A 25 16.19 9.40 -13.20
CA ALA A 25 17.51 9.95 -13.52
C ALA A 25 18.06 9.46 -14.87
N GLY A 26 17.37 8.55 -15.57
CA GLY A 26 17.78 8.02 -16.86
C GLY A 26 18.92 7.01 -16.80
N TYR A 27 19.27 6.49 -15.60
CA TYR A 27 20.39 5.56 -15.45
C TYR A 27 19.98 4.11 -15.69
N THR A 28 20.86 3.35 -16.33
CA THR A 28 20.78 1.89 -16.39
C THR A 28 21.34 1.27 -15.11
N VAL A 29 21.03 -0.01 -14.89
CA VAL A 29 21.64 -0.79 -13.79
C VAL A 29 23.17 -0.84 -13.92
N HIS A 30 23.70 -0.84 -15.14
CA HIS A 30 25.13 -0.85 -15.40
C HIS A 30 25.80 0.48 -15.05
N ASP A 31 25.15 1.61 -15.37
CA ASP A 31 25.67 2.94 -15.04
C ASP A 31 25.80 3.11 -13.53
N VAL A 32 24.77 2.73 -12.78
CA VAL A 32 24.77 2.82 -11.31
C VAL A 32 25.81 1.89 -10.70
N ALA A 33 25.94 0.68 -11.23
CA ALA A 33 26.97 -0.27 -10.81
C ALA A 33 28.38 0.30 -10.95
N LEU A 34 28.67 0.96 -12.07
CA LEU A 34 29.95 1.60 -12.33
C LEU A 34 30.18 2.81 -11.41
N MET A 35 29.16 3.65 -11.21
CA MET A 35 29.24 4.81 -10.31
C MET A 35 29.38 4.45 -8.83
N MET A 36 28.89 3.28 -8.43
CA MET A 36 28.94 2.78 -7.05
C MET A 36 30.05 1.75 -6.80
N ASP A 37 30.85 1.44 -7.81
CA ASP A 37 31.91 0.42 -7.78
C ASP A 37 31.42 -0.94 -7.25
N ILE A 38 30.27 -1.40 -7.75
CA ILE A 38 29.68 -2.69 -7.37
C ILE A 38 29.09 -3.42 -8.58
N SER A 39 28.91 -4.74 -8.46
CA SER A 39 28.37 -5.52 -9.60
C SER A 39 26.94 -5.08 -10.01
N PRO A 40 26.61 -5.09 -11.32
CA PRO A 40 25.23 -4.90 -11.81
C PRO A 40 24.23 -5.87 -11.18
N SER A 41 24.66 -7.11 -10.93
CA SER A 41 23.85 -8.11 -10.24
C SER A 41 23.50 -7.72 -8.81
N LYS A 42 24.38 -6.99 -8.09
CA LYS A 42 24.07 -6.47 -6.75
C LYS A 42 22.97 -5.41 -6.84
N ILE A 43 23.09 -4.41 -7.72
CA ILE A 43 22.07 -3.38 -7.92
C ILE A 43 20.71 -4.00 -8.27
N SER A 44 20.69 -4.93 -9.24
CA SER A 44 19.46 -5.62 -9.63
C SER A 44 18.80 -6.36 -8.46
N ARG A 45 19.58 -7.11 -7.66
CA ARG A 45 19.03 -7.83 -6.50
C ARG A 45 18.53 -6.89 -5.40
N LEU A 46 19.18 -5.75 -5.19
CA LEU A 46 18.72 -4.74 -4.24
C LEU A 46 17.38 -4.14 -4.68
N GLU A 47 17.27 -3.68 -5.94
CA GLU A 47 16.05 -3.06 -6.48
C GLU A 47 14.83 -3.99 -6.53
N HIS A 48 15.05 -5.30 -6.66
CA HIS A 48 14.00 -6.31 -6.68
C HIS A 48 13.77 -6.97 -5.31
N SER A 49 14.34 -6.41 -4.24
CA SER A 49 14.21 -6.96 -2.88
C SER A 49 14.57 -8.44 -2.78
N ARG A 50 15.57 -8.90 -3.56
CA ARG A 50 16.12 -10.26 -3.51
C ARG A 50 17.30 -10.38 -2.54
N ARG A 51 17.77 -9.25 -2.01
CA ARG A 51 18.79 -9.16 -0.97
C ARG A 51 18.41 -8.03 -0.01
N PRO A 52 18.67 -8.16 1.30
CA PRO A 52 18.46 -7.07 2.24
C PRO A 52 19.17 -5.79 1.80
N LEU A 53 18.43 -4.69 1.79
CA LEU A 53 18.97 -3.36 1.52
C LEU A 53 19.53 -2.79 2.82
N HIS A 54 20.85 -2.80 2.94
CA HIS A 54 21.54 -2.25 4.10
C HIS A 54 21.63 -0.72 4.01
N PHE A 55 21.68 -0.08 5.17
CA PHE A 55 21.78 1.38 5.31
C PHE A 55 22.87 2.00 4.41
N VAL A 56 24.05 1.39 4.31
CA VAL A 56 25.17 1.90 3.51
C VAL A 56 24.83 1.91 2.02
N ASP A 57 24.28 0.81 1.50
CA ASP A 57 23.88 0.69 0.09
C ASP A 57 22.75 1.69 -0.21
N ALA A 58 21.76 1.82 0.68
CA ALA A 58 20.67 2.80 0.55
C ALA A 58 21.20 4.24 0.55
N ALA A 59 22.09 4.60 1.47
CA ALA A 59 22.63 5.94 1.61
C ALA A 59 23.44 6.38 0.38
N GLY A 60 24.23 5.45 -0.20
CA GLY A 60 24.98 5.68 -1.43
C GLY A 60 24.06 5.93 -2.63
N LEU A 61 23.05 5.07 -2.81
CA LEU A 61 22.10 5.20 -3.92
C LEU A 61 21.22 6.45 -3.80
N LEU A 62 20.75 6.79 -2.60
CA LEU A 62 20.00 8.03 -2.37
C LEU A 62 20.85 9.27 -2.67
N ALA A 63 22.13 9.27 -2.28
CA ALA A 63 23.04 10.35 -2.59
C ALA A 63 23.30 10.47 -4.11
N LEU A 64 23.49 9.34 -4.80
CA LEU A 64 23.66 9.29 -6.25
C LEU A 64 22.45 9.90 -6.98
N TYR A 65 21.24 9.62 -6.49
CA TYR A 65 20.00 10.17 -7.03
C TYR A 65 19.64 11.56 -6.51
N ARG A 66 20.55 12.21 -5.77
CA ARG A 66 20.39 13.56 -5.22
C ARG A 66 19.16 13.73 -4.33
N VAL A 67 18.79 12.68 -3.61
CA VAL A 67 17.74 12.75 -2.57
C VAL A 67 18.36 13.38 -1.32
N THR A 68 17.76 14.46 -0.82
CA THR A 68 18.32 15.27 0.27
C THR A 68 17.30 15.51 1.40
N SER A 69 17.76 16.12 2.49
CA SER A 69 16.90 16.65 3.56
C SER A 69 16.09 15.56 4.27
N SER A 70 14.92 15.92 4.80
CA SER A 70 14.04 15.05 5.60
C SER A 70 13.59 13.79 4.85
N GLU A 71 13.45 13.85 3.52
CA GLU A 71 13.08 12.70 2.69
C GLU A 71 14.16 11.62 2.72
N ARG A 72 15.44 12.00 2.62
CA ARG A 72 16.57 11.07 2.71
C ARG A 72 16.60 10.35 4.06
N GLU A 73 16.44 11.10 5.15
CA GLU A 73 16.46 10.52 6.50
C GLU A 73 15.27 9.56 6.71
N ALA A 74 14.08 9.92 6.23
CA ALA A 74 12.92 9.03 6.30
C ALA A 74 13.16 7.70 5.57
N LEU A 75 13.70 7.73 4.34
CA LEU A 75 14.02 6.52 3.58
C LEU A 75 15.13 5.68 4.24
N LEU A 76 16.12 6.32 4.86
CA LEU A 76 17.19 5.62 5.56
C LEU A 76 16.72 4.96 6.86
N ASP A 77 15.80 5.57 7.58
CA ASP A 77 15.23 5.02 8.81
C ASP A 77 14.48 3.69 8.56
N LEU A 78 13.88 3.52 7.37
CA LEU A 78 13.27 2.24 6.95
C LEU A 78 14.26 1.10 6.75
N CYS A 79 15.53 1.41 6.49
CA CYS A 79 16.57 0.41 6.28
C CYS A 79 17.21 -0.06 7.60
N ARG A 80 16.88 0.58 8.73
CA ARG A 80 17.46 0.24 10.03
C ARG A 80 16.78 -1.01 10.64
N PRO A 81 17.56 -1.99 11.12
CA PRO A 81 17.00 -3.16 11.79
C PRO A 81 16.34 -2.76 13.11
N ASN A 82 15.21 -3.39 13.44
CA ASN A 82 14.42 -3.12 14.65
C ASN A 82 13.86 -1.71 14.77
N THR A 83 13.83 -0.90 13.71
CA THR A 83 12.77 0.10 13.61
C THR A 83 11.50 -0.73 13.52
N PRO A 84 10.66 -0.82 14.59
CA PRO A 84 9.32 -1.33 14.35
C PRO A 84 8.81 -0.46 13.23
N SER A 85 8.01 -0.97 12.32
CA SER A 85 7.25 -0.13 11.40
C SER A 85 6.19 0.69 12.17
N ARG A 86 6.57 1.27 13.32
CA ARG A 86 6.09 2.49 13.95
C ARG A 86 5.83 3.47 12.84
N GLY A 87 4.56 3.49 12.42
CA GLY A 87 3.94 4.50 11.59
C GLY A 87 4.91 5.10 10.59
N TRP A 88 5.01 4.47 9.43
CA TRP A 88 5.56 5.13 8.26
C TRP A 88 4.66 6.32 7.90
N CYS A 89 4.92 7.44 8.57
CA CYS A 89 4.31 8.73 8.30
C CYS A 89 4.95 9.30 7.04
N LEU A 90 4.65 8.72 5.87
CA LEU A 90 4.84 9.46 4.63
C LEU A 90 3.91 10.68 4.65
N PRO A 91 4.41 11.86 4.29
CA PRO A 91 3.54 12.93 3.84
C PRO A 91 2.62 12.41 2.73
N THR A 92 1.39 12.91 2.69
CA THR A 92 0.29 12.47 1.80
C THR A 92 0.64 12.38 0.30
N ARG A 93 1.78 12.94 -0.13
CA ARG A 93 2.28 12.89 -1.50
C ARG A 93 2.74 11.50 -1.96
N ASP A 94 3.23 10.65 -1.07
CA ASP A 94 3.86 9.35 -1.44
C ASP A 94 3.02 8.10 -1.10
N LEU A 95 1.84 8.30 -0.51
CA LEU A 95 0.89 7.23 -0.13
C LEU A 95 0.51 6.34 -1.31
N SER A 96 0.45 6.91 -2.51
CA SER A 96 0.08 6.18 -3.72
C SER A 96 1.17 5.21 -4.16
N GLN A 97 2.45 5.53 -3.95
CA GLN A 97 3.56 4.68 -4.40
C GLN A 97 3.76 3.49 -3.48
N ALA A 98 3.64 3.69 -2.16
CA ALA A 98 3.75 2.61 -1.20
C ALA A 98 2.60 1.59 -1.38
N HIS A 99 1.35 2.05 -1.51
CA HIS A 99 0.22 1.17 -1.85
C HIS A 99 0.44 0.45 -3.18
N ARG A 100 0.80 1.17 -4.25
CA ARG A 100 1.06 0.54 -5.56
C ARG A 100 2.18 -0.49 -5.50
N HIS A 101 3.23 -0.25 -4.71
CA HIS A 101 4.31 -1.21 -4.57
C HIS A 101 3.80 -2.53 -3.99
N VAL A 102 3.08 -2.46 -2.86
CA VAL A 102 2.55 -3.68 -2.22
C VAL A 102 1.48 -4.34 -3.10
N GLU A 103 0.53 -3.57 -3.63
CA GLU A 103 -0.56 -4.08 -4.46
C GLU A 103 -0.10 -4.67 -5.80
N SER A 104 0.96 -4.11 -6.40
CA SER A 104 1.47 -4.61 -7.70
C SER A 104 2.05 -6.02 -7.59
N HIS A 105 2.63 -6.37 -6.43
CA HIS A 105 3.18 -7.70 -6.15
C HIS A 105 2.15 -8.65 -5.53
N ALA A 106 0.98 -8.14 -5.15
CA ALA A 106 -0.06 -8.96 -4.55
C ALA A 106 -0.72 -9.86 -5.61
N THR A 107 -0.86 -11.13 -5.27
CA THR A 107 -1.68 -12.11 -6.00
C THR A 107 -3.06 -12.23 -5.37
N ARG A 108 -3.16 -11.98 -4.06
CA ARG A 108 -4.42 -11.85 -3.34
C ARG A 108 -4.34 -10.70 -2.35
N TYR A 109 -5.45 -9.99 -2.13
CA TYR A 109 -5.55 -9.10 -0.98
C TYR A 109 -6.95 -9.02 -0.41
N THR A 110 -7.01 -8.79 0.90
CA THR A 110 -8.24 -8.64 1.67
C THR A 110 -8.29 -7.25 2.28
N MET A 111 -9.39 -6.53 2.10
CA MET A 111 -9.60 -5.23 2.72
C MET A 111 -10.78 -5.26 3.68
N PHE A 112 -10.66 -4.54 4.78
CA PHE A 112 -11.74 -4.28 5.71
C PHE A 112 -11.77 -2.79 6.07
N ASP A 113 -12.95 -2.22 6.08
CA ASP A 113 -13.22 -0.90 6.63
C ASP A 113 -14.62 -0.90 7.24
N ALA A 114 -14.71 -0.43 8.48
CA ALA A 114 -15.93 -0.41 9.27
C ALA A 114 -16.73 0.89 9.12
N LEU A 115 -16.13 1.95 8.58
CA LEU A 115 -16.71 3.29 8.56
C LEU A 115 -16.92 3.83 7.15
N THR A 116 -16.12 3.39 6.19
CA THR A 116 -16.20 3.87 4.80
C THR A 116 -16.03 2.75 3.79
N ILE A 117 -16.45 2.99 2.55
CA ILE A 117 -16.15 2.07 1.46
C ILE A 117 -14.65 2.12 1.16
N PRO A 118 -13.92 0.99 1.06
CA PRO A 118 -12.49 0.99 0.75
C PRO A 118 -12.11 1.77 -0.51
N ALA A 119 -11.00 2.52 -0.47
CA ALA A 119 -10.59 3.46 -1.53
C ALA A 119 -10.60 2.90 -2.97
N PRO A 120 -10.12 1.68 -3.28
CA PRO A 120 -10.14 1.13 -4.65
C PRO A 120 -11.56 0.92 -5.22
N LEU A 121 -12.58 1.01 -4.38
CA LEU A 121 -13.98 0.82 -4.73
C LEU A 121 -14.76 2.14 -4.76
N GLN A 122 -14.12 3.25 -4.40
CA GLN A 122 -14.79 4.55 -4.34
C GLN A 122 -14.87 5.16 -5.74
N THR A 123 -16.01 5.79 -6.03
CA THR A 123 -16.14 6.72 -7.14
C THR A 123 -15.43 8.04 -6.79
N PRO A 124 -14.94 8.80 -7.79
CA PRO A 124 -14.28 10.08 -7.53
C PRO A 124 -15.11 11.04 -6.67
N ASP A 125 -16.43 11.09 -6.91
CA ASP A 125 -17.32 11.97 -6.15
C ASP A 125 -17.54 11.49 -4.72
N TYR A 126 -17.64 10.18 -4.47
CA TYR A 126 -17.65 9.64 -3.12
C TYR A 126 -16.38 10.01 -2.36
N THR A 127 -15.21 9.82 -2.98
CA THR A 127 -13.91 10.19 -2.38
C THR A 127 -13.84 11.69 -2.11
N ARG A 128 -14.34 12.54 -3.01
CA ARG A 128 -14.38 14.00 -2.84
C ARG A 128 -15.22 14.41 -1.63
N HIS A 129 -16.41 13.84 -1.48
CA HIS A 129 -17.28 14.10 -0.33
C HIS A 129 -16.67 13.59 0.99
N LEU A 130 -16.07 12.40 0.98
CA LEU A 130 -15.36 11.86 2.13
C LEU A 130 -14.21 12.80 2.55
N CYS A 131 -13.43 13.28 1.58
CA CYS A 131 -12.32 14.18 1.86
C CYS A 131 -12.78 15.53 2.43
N ALA A 132 -13.87 16.09 1.91
CA ALA A 132 -14.47 17.30 2.46
C ALA A 132 -14.91 17.12 3.92
N ASN A 133 -15.56 16.00 4.24
CA ASN A 133 -15.98 15.69 5.62
C ASN A 133 -14.81 15.53 6.60
N LEU A 134 -13.62 15.15 6.10
CA LEU A 134 -12.40 15.00 6.87
C LEU A 134 -11.53 16.28 6.91
N GLY A 135 -11.99 17.37 6.29
CA GLY A 135 -11.26 18.64 6.26
C GLY A 135 -9.97 18.59 5.43
N HIS A 136 -9.91 17.72 4.42
CA HIS A 136 -8.77 17.68 3.50
C HIS A 136 -8.79 18.88 2.54
N THR A 137 -7.59 19.31 2.12
CA THR A 137 -7.45 20.37 1.12
C THR A 137 -7.90 19.88 -0.27
N PRO A 138 -8.21 20.79 -1.22
CA PRO A 138 -8.53 20.39 -2.60
C PRO A 138 -7.39 19.57 -3.26
N ASP A 139 -6.14 19.96 -3.03
CA ASP A 139 -4.95 19.28 -3.54
C ASP A 139 -4.79 17.87 -2.93
N ASP A 140 -5.03 17.72 -1.62
CA ASP A 140 -5.07 16.39 -0.98
C ASP A 140 -6.20 15.52 -1.53
N THR A 141 -7.35 16.13 -1.81
CA THR A 141 -8.53 15.44 -2.33
C THR A 141 -8.26 14.86 -3.71
N GLU A 142 -7.73 15.66 -4.64
CA GLU A 142 -7.39 15.19 -5.98
C GLU A 142 -6.30 14.10 -5.95
N ARG A 143 -5.32 14.21 -5.05
CA ARG A 143 -4.35 13.14 -4.82
C ARG A 143 -4.99 11.84 -4.36
N ARG A 144 -5.93 11.90 -3.40
CA ARG A 144 -6.65 10.72 -2.89
C ARG A 144 -7.53 10.09 -3.96
N ILE A 145 -8.18 10.90 -4.80
CA ILE A 145 -8.93 10.42 -5.97
C ILE A 145 -8.00 9.69 -6.95
N ALA A 146 -6.88 10.30 -7.32
CA ALA A 146 -5.91 9.69 -8.21
C ALA A 146 -5.32 8.38 -7.63
N CYS A 147 -5.09 8.34 -6.31
CA CYS A 147 -4.68 7.13 -5.60
C CYS A 147 -5.75 6.04 -5.70
N ALA A 148 -6.99 6.34 -5.34
CA ALA A 148 -8.13 5.42 -5.43
C ALA A 148 -8.29 4.85 -6.85
N GLN A 149 -8.24 5.70 -7.87
CA GLN A 149 -8.32 5.29 -9.27
C GLN A 149 -7.14 4.43 -9.71
N GLY A 150 -5.92 4.78 -9.31
CA GLY A 150 -4.72 3.99 -9.59
C GLY A 150 -4.82 2.59 -9.00
N ARG A 151 -5.30 2.46 -7.77
CA ARG A 151 -5.53 1.18 -7.10
C ARG A 151 -6.66 0.39 -7.75
N ALA A 152 -7.77 1.05 -8.11
CA ALA A 152 -8.89 0.45 -8.84
C ALA A 152 -8.48 -0.13 -10.20
N SER A 153 -7.49 0.49 -10.88
CA SER A 153 -6.98 -0.01 -12.17
C SER A 153 -6.37 -1.41 -12.08
N LEU A 154 -5.82 -1.80 -10.92
CA LEU A 154 -5.23 -3.12 -10.70
C LEU A 154 -6.28 -4.24 -10.76
N LEU A 155 -7.54 -3.94 -10.46
CA LEU A 155 -8.68 -4.88 -10.61
C LEU A 155 -9.06 -5.15 -12.07
N SER A 156 -8.47 -4.41 -13.01
CA SER A 156 -8.80 -4.48 -14.44
C SER A 156 -7.61 -4.84 -15.33
N ARG A 157 -6.45 -5.18 -14.76
CA ARG A 157 -5.28 -5.69 -15.50
C ARG A 157 -5.55 -7.11 -16.03
N ASP A 158 -4.74 -7.57 -16.99
CA ASP A 158 -4.90 -8.90 -17.63
C ASP A 158 -4.91 -10.07 -16.64
N ARG A 159 -4.13 -9.96 -15.57
CA ARG A 159 -4.06 -10.91 -14.46
C ARG A 159 -4.43 -10.22 -13.14
N PRO A 160 -5.70 -9.92 -12.89
CA PRO A 160 -6.10 -9.18 -11.70
C PRO A 160 -5.83 -10.03 -10.44
N PRO A 161 -5.45 -9.42 -9.31
CA PRO A 161 -5.35 -10.14 -8.05
C PRO A 161 -6.73 -10.63 -7.61
N GLU A 162 -6.76 -11.70 -6.81
CA GLU A 162 -7.97 -12.09 -6.08
C GLU A 162 -8.22 -11.09 -4.94
N VAL A 163 -9.42 -10.53 -4.86
CA VAL A 163 -9.72 -9.47 -3.91
C VAL A 163 -10.93 -9.84 -3.08
N THR A 164 -10.75 -9.89 -1.77
CA THR A 164 -11.86 -10.03 -0.82
C THR A 164 -12.09 -8.72 -0.09
N LEU A 165 -13.32 -8.24 -0.12
CA LEU A 165 -13.70 -6.96 0.46
C LEU A 165 -14.73 -7.24 1.53
N PHE A 166 -14.38 -6.94 2.77
CA PHE A 166 -15.30 -6.93 3.89
C PHE A 166 -15.70 -5.48 4.15
N VAL A 167 -16.96 -5.16 3.89
CA VAL A 167 -17.52 -3.83 4.12
C VAL A 167 -18.60 -3.96 5.18
N SER A 168 -18.51 -3.17 6.25
CA SER A 168 -19.57 -3.17 7.25
C SER A 168 -20.90 -2.67 6.67
N GLU A 169 -22.00 -3.16 7.21
CA GLU A 169 -23.32 -2.61 6.92
C GLU A 169 -23.39 -1.12 7.23
N GLU A 170 -22.75 -0.66 8.30
CA GLU A 170 -22.65 0.75 8.68
C GLU A 170 -21.95 1.60 7.62
N ALA A 171 -20.87 1.10 7.01
CA ALA A 171 -20.16 1.81 5.94
C ALA A 171 -21.01 1.99 4.68
N LEU A 172 -21.96 1.06 4.45
CA LEU A 172 -22.93 1.17 3.35
C LEU A 172 -24.09 2.10 3.70
N CYS A 173 -24.60 2.04 4.93
CA CYS A 173 -25.78 2.81 5.35
C CYS A 173 -25.46 4.27 5.72
N ARG A 174 -24.21 4.57 6.07
CA ARG A 174 -23.79 5.92 6.45
C ARG A 174 -23.69 6.82 5.20
N PRO A 175 -24.48 7.91 5.10
CA PRO A 175 -24.37 8.82 3.97
C PRO A 175 -23.08 9.65 4.06
N ILE A 176 -22.21 9.51 3.05
CA ILE A 176 -21.00 10.34 2.91
C ILE A 176 -21.28 11.59 2.08
N GLY A 177 -22.19 11.48 1.12
CA GLY A 177 -22.63 12.57 0.26
C GLY A 177 -24.15 12.52 0.04
N PRO A 178 -24.69 13.42 -0.80
CA PRO A 178 -26.11 13.43 -1.10
C PRO A 178 -26.52 12.19 -1.90
N THR A 179 -27.83 11.90 -1.94
CA THR A 179 -28.41 10.70 -2.55
C THR A 179 -27.87 10.37 -3.95
N PRO A 180 -27.73 11.32 -4.91
CA PRO A 180 -27.19 11.01 -6.23
C PRO A 180 -25.77 10.41 -6.20
N ILE A 181 -24.93 10.89 -5.28
CA ILE A 181 -23.55 10.41 -5.13
C ILE A 181 -23.53 9.00 -4.54
N MET A 182 -24.35 8.76 -3.50
CA MET A 182 -24.47 7.43 -2.91
C MET A 182 -25.03 6.41 -3.91
N THR A 183 -26.05 6.78 -4.68
CA THR A 183 -26.61 5.94 -5.75
C THR A 183 -25.56 5.57 -6.80
N ALA A 184 -24.78 6.55 -7.28
CA ALA A 184 -23.69 6.29 -8.22
C ALA A 184 -22.63 5.35 -7.62
N GLN A 185 -22.31 5.52 -6.33
CA GLN A 185 -21.39 4.66 -5.60
C GLN A 185 -21.91 3.21 -5.52
N TYR A 186 -23.17 2.98 -5.18
CA TYR A 186 -23.73 1.62 -5.12
C TYR A 186 -23.80 0.95 -6.49
N HIS A 187 -24.17 1.69 -7.55
CA HIS A 187 -24.08 1.17 -8.91
C HIS A 187 -22.65 0.81 -9.31
N HIS A 188 -21.65 1.57 -8.86
CA HIS A 188 -20.25 1.23 -9.08
C HIS A 188 -19.86 -0.06 -8.36
N LEU A 189 -20.22 -0.22 -7.08
CA LEU A 189 -19.99 -1.46 -6.33
C LEU A 189 -20.64 -2.67 -7.03
N ALA A 190 -21.91 -2.55 -7.43
CA ALA A 190 -22.63 -3.61 -8.13
C ALA A 190 -22.02 -4.00 -9.49
N ARG A 191 -21.23 -3.11 -10.12
CA ARG A 191 -20.43 -3.46 -11.30
C ARG A 191 -19.16 -4.20 -10.94
N LEU A 192 -18.46 -3.78 -9.88
CA LEU A 192 -17.23 -4.41 -9.42
C LEU A 192 -17.46 -5.85 -8.96
N THR A 193 -18.56 -6.12 -8.25
CA THR A 193 -18.91 -7.48 -7.78
C THR A 193 -19.23 -8.47 -8.90
N ARG A 194 -19.39 -8.01 -10.14
CA ARG A 194 -19.54 -8.90 -11.32
C ARG A 194 -18.21 -9.46 -11.82
N LYS A 195 -17.07 -8.89 -11.39
CA LYS A 195 -15.74 -9.42 -11.74
C LYS A 195 -15.48 -10.69 -10.94
N ARG A 196 -15.03 -11.76 -11.61
CA ARG A 196 -14.73 -13.05 -10.96
C ARG A 196 -13.63 -12.97 -9.90
N SER A 197 -12.70 -12.03 -10.05
CA SER A 197 -11.59 -11.82 -9.12
C SER A 197 -11.99 -11.00 -7.88
N VAL A 198 -13.25 -10.57 -7.74
CA VAL A 198 -13.72 -9.72 -6.65
C VAL A 198 -14.80 -10.44 -5.86
N THR A 199 -14.52 -10.71 -4.59
CA THR A 199 -15.49 -11.19 -3.60
C THR A 199 -15.86 -10.03 -2.68
N PHE A 200 -17.15 -9.68 -2.63
CA PHE A 200 -17.67 -8.62 -1.76
C PHE A 200 -18.55 -9.23 -0.68
N ARG A 201 -18.21 -8.98 0.57
CA ARG A 201 -18.92 -9.47 1.76
C ARG A 201 -19.36 -8.30 2.61
N ILE A 202 -20.62 -8.33 2.99
CA ILE A 202 -21.18 -7.37 3.96
C ILE A 202 -21.00 -7.98 5.35
N VAL A 203 -20.41 -7.22 6.26
CA VAL A 203 -20.31 -7.59 7.68
C VAL A 203 -21.50 -6.96 8.40
N PRO A 204 -22.46 -7.76 8.90
CA PRO A 204 -23.62 -7.22 9.63
C PRO A 204 -23.21 -6.46 10.89
N ALA A 205 -24.00 -5.45 11.25
CA ALA A 205 -23.77 -4.61 12.45
C ALA A 205 -23.66 -5.41 13.75
N GLU A 206 -24.38 -6.54 13.83
CA GLU A 206 -24.45 -7.42 15.00
C GLU A 206 -23.20 -8.28 15.19
N VAL A 207 -22.42 -8.47 14.13
CA VAL A 207 -21.15 -9.19 14.23
C VAL A 207 -20.17 -8.26 14.93
N SER A 208 -19.66 -8.70 16.09
CA SER A 208 -18.49 -8.08 16.68
C SER A 208 -17.31 -8.33 15.76
N ALA A 209 -17.18 -7.50 14.72
CA ALA A 209 -16.00 -7.48 13.91
C ALA A 209 -14.82 -7.28 14.86
N PRO A 210 -13.72 -8.02 14.70
CA PRO A 210 -12.54 -7.75 15.48
C PRO A 210 -12.24 -6.25 15.32
N ARG A 211 -11.90 -5.57 16.42
CA ARG A 211 -11.69 -4.10 16.53
C ARG A 211 -10.48 -3.61 15.72
N LEU A 212 -10.34 -4.07 14.49
CA LEU A 212 -9.14 -4.00 13.67
C LEU A 212 -8.92 -2.64 13.02
N GLY A 213 -9.89 -1.72 13.14
CA GLY A 213 -9.88 -0.52 12.32
C GLY A 213 -9.86 -0.88 10.83
N ALA A 214 -9.63 0.11 9.97
CA ALA A 214 -9.45 -0.17 8.54
C ALA A 214 -8.08 -0.80 8.28
N PHE A 215 -8.04 -1.89 7.52
CA PHE A 215 -6.79 -2.54 7.12
C PHE A 215 -6.87 -3.17 5.73
N ALA A 216 -5.71 -3.41 5.15
CA ALA A 216 -5.53 -4.23 3.97
C ALA A 216 -4.46 -5.29 4.21
N PHE A 217 -4.79 -6.54 3.94
CA PHE A 217 -3.91 -7.71 4.06
C PHE A 217 -3.50 -8.15 2.66
N TYR A 218 -2.22 -8.07 2.33
CA TYR A 218 -1.68 -8.39 1.01
C TYR A 218 -0.88 -9.69 1.05
N GLU A 219 -1.14 -10.56 0.07
CA GLU A 219 -0.47 -11.83 -0.12
C GLU A 219 0.16 -11.87 -1.52
N SER A 220 1.32 -12.49 -1.59
CA SER A 220 2.11 -12.65 -2.81
C SER A 220 2.63 -14.09 -2.87
N GLU A 221 3.01 -14.55 -4.06
CA GLU A 221 3.61 -15.88 -4.24
C GLU A 221 5.03 -15.94 -3.67
N ASP A 222 5.82 -14.89 -3.89
CA ASP A 222 7.26 -14.87 -3.60
C ASP A 222 7.63 -14.12 -2.33
N LEU A 223 6.67 -13.43 -1.71
CA LEU A 223 6.90 -12.48 -0.63
C LEU A 223 6.02 -12.79 0.58
N PRO A 224 6.58 -12.71 1.82
CA PRO A 224 5.79 -12.74 3.03
C PRO A 224 4.61 -11.76 3.00
N PRO A 225 3.44 -12.14 3.56
CA PRO A 225 2.25 -11.30 3.62
C PRO A 225 2.48 -10.04 4.44
N ILE A 226 1.72 -9.00 4.14
CA ILE A 226 1.87 -7.67 4.72
C ILE A 226 0.50 -7.11 5.08
N VAL A 227 0.40 -6.52 6.28
CA VAL A 227 -0.76 -5.73 6.69
C VAL A 227 -0.44 -4.26 6.53
N VAL A 228 -1.37 -3.52 5.95
CA VAL A 228 -1.31 -2.06 5.84
C VAL A 228 -2.49 -1.47 6.58
N LEU A 229 -2.21 -0.59 7.54
CA LEU A 229 -3.19 0.24 8.21
C LEU A 229 -3.15 1.63 7.62
N GLU A 230 -4.29 2.12 7.14
CA GLU A 230 -4.42 3.49 6.65
C GLU A 230 -5.09 4.37 7.69
N THR A 231 -4.46 5.49 8.01
CA THR A 231 -5.06 6.59 8.77
C THR A 231 -5.19 7.80 7.87
N PRO A 232 -5.98 8.83 8.25
CA PRO A 232 -6.07 10.06 7.45
C PRO A 232 -4.73 10.77 7.19
N ARG A 233 -3.68 10.46 7.96
CA ARG A 233 -2.38 11.15 7.95
C ARG A 233 -1.17 10.26 7.68
N ALA A 234 -1.30 8.94 7.74
CA ALA A 234 -0.16 8.02 7.68
C ALA A 234 -0.56 6.59 7.27
N LEU A 235 0.42 5.81 6.81
CA LEU A 235 0.32 4.36 6.64
C LEU A 235 1.19 3.65 7.67
N SER A 236 0.68 2.57 8.24
CA SER A 236 1.50 1.65 9.03
C SER A 236 1.59 0.33 8.28
N PHE A 237 2.80 -0.23 8.19
CA PHE A 237 3.01 -1.55 7.62
C PHE A 237 3.31 -2.53 8.74
N MET A 238 2.84 -3.77 8.64
CA MET A 238 3.18 -4.84 9.57
C MET A 238 3.55 -6.08 8.75
N ASP A 239 4.72 -6.63 9.02
CA ASP A 239 5.31 -7.74 8.28
C ASP A 239 5.95 -8.79 9.20
N THR A 240 5.87 -8.60 10.52
CA THR A 240 6.32 -9.63 11.46
C THR A 240 5.27 -10.74 11.56
N LYS A 241 5.73 -11.98 11.73
CA LYS A 241 4.85 -13.15 11.82
C LYS A 241 3.74 -13.00 12.87
N PRO A 242 3.99 -12.54 14.11
CA PRO A 242 2.93 -12.38 15.10
C PRO A 242 1.87 -11.33 14.71
N GLU A 243 2.30 -10.22 14.11
CA GLU A 243 1.37 -9.19 13.64
C GLU A 243 0.50 -9.72 12.49
N VAL A 244 1.12 -10.35 11.48
CA VAL A 244 0.40 -10.93 10.34
C VAL A 244 -0.56 -12.02 10.78
N ASP A 245 -0.13 -12.96 11.64
CA ASP A 245 -0.95 -14.10 12.05
C ASP A 245 -2.24 -13.64 12.77
N TYR A 246 -2.18 -12.52 13.49
CA TYR A 246 -3.35 -11.90 14.12
C TYR A 246 -4.42 -11.49 13.09
N TYR A 247 -4.03 -10.75 12.05
CA TYR A 247 -4.97 -10.35 10.98
C TYR A 247 -5.38 -11.53 10.08
N ALA A 248 -4.47 -12.47 9.83
CA ALA A 248 -4.76 -13.67 9.05
C ALA A 248 -5.85 -14.54 9.70
N THR A 249 -5.88 -14.60 11.04
CA THR A 249 -6.93 -15.29 11.80
C THR A 249 -8.25 -14.56 11.68
N ALA A 250 -8.24 -13.22 11.77
CA ALA A 250 -9.43 -12.40 11.71
C ALA A 250 -10.17 -12.45 10.37
N ILE A 251 -9.46 -12.63 9.25
CA ILE A 251 -10.08 -12.70 7.90
C ILE A 251 -10.60 -14.10 7.53
N ARG A 252 -10.26 -15.13 8.32
CA ARG A 252 -10.68 -16.52 8.09
C ARG A 252 -11.93 -16.92 8.88
N GLY A 253 -12.26 -16.22 9.95
CA GLY A 253 -13.47 -16.39 10.75
C GLY A 253 -14.66 -15.69 10.12
#